data_AF-A0A937Q9S9-F1
#
_entry.id   AF-A0A937Q9S9-F1
#
_cell.length_a   1.000
_cell.length_b   1.000
_cell.length_c   1.000
_cell.angle_alpha   90.00
_cell.angle_beta   90.00
_cell.angle_gamma   90.00
#
_symmetry.space_group_name_H-M   'P 1'
#
loop_
_entity.id
_entity.type
_entity.pdbx_description
1 polymer ?
#
loop_
_entity_poly.entity_id
_entity_poly.type
_entity_poly.pdbx_seq_one_letter_code
_entity_poly.pdbx_strand_id
1 'polypeptide(L)'
;MVNEEVIKAMGAFGGGIASTGRVCGALVGGVALVSSIYSRGNLNEKEDPKMWRLGYKLTKIFETLTQPYGGINCREIAQVDWKSKEATQEFYENPESRRELCVQLVGDFAYALGEILDKEAERDK
;
A
#
# COMPACT_ATOMS: atom_id res chain seq x y z
N MET A 1 6.98 -3.58 -19.20
CA MET A 1 7.61 -4.82 -18.71
C MET A 1 7.59 -4.77 -17.19
N VAL A 2 7.18 -5.86 -16.54
CA VAL A 2 7.10 -5.95 -15.07
C VAL A 2 8.50 -6.22 -14.51
N ASN A 3 8.92 -5.52 -13.46
CA ASN A 3 10.16 -5.83 -12.74
C ASN A 3 9.87 -6.88 -11.66
N GLU A 4 10.23 -8.14 -11.92
CA GLU A 4 9.96 -9.26 -11.01
C GLU A 4 10.64 -9.13 -9.65
N GLU A 5 11.82 -8.52 -9.58
CA GLU A 5 12.56 -8.34 -8.33
C GLU A 5 11.81 -7.39 -7.38
N VAL A 6 11.16 -6.37 -7.93
CA VAL A 6 10.29 -5.48 -7.15
C VAL A 6 9.08 -6.24 -6.63
N ILE A 7 8.44 -7.07 -7.46
CA ILE A 7 7.28 -7.89 -7.02
C ILE A 7 7.67 -8.81 -5.88
N LYS A 8 8.79 -9.55 -6.02
CA LYS A 8 9.30 -10.44 -4.98
C LYS A 8 9.58 -9.68 -3.68
N ALA A 9 10.20 -8.50 -3.77
CA ALA A 9 10.51 -7.67 -2.61
C ALA A 9 9.27 -7.20 -1.83
N MET A 10 8.13 -6.98 -2.51
CA MET A 10 6.90 -6.54 -1.86
C MET A 10 6.09 -7.68 -1.20
N GLY A 11 6.40 -8.95 -1.52
CA GLY A 11 5.54 -10.08 -1.17
C GLY A 11 5.24 -10.25 0.32
N ALA A 12 6.21 -9.97 1.19
CA ALA A 12 6.04 -10.12 2.64
C ALA A 12 5.14 -9.04 3.28
N PHE A 13 4.81 -7.96 2.56
CA PHE A 13 3.93 -6.91 3.08
C PHE A 13 2.44 -7.31 3.15
N GLY A 14 2.09 -8.48 2.61
CA GLY A 14 0.80 -9.12 2.85
C GLY A 14 0.52 -9.33 4.35
N GLY A 15 -0.73 -9.12 4.77
CA GLY A 15 -1.12 -9.19 6.19
C GLY A 15 -0.48 -8.09 7.07
N GLY A 16 0.09 -7.05 6.45
CA GLY A 16 0.68 -5.90 7.11
C GLY A 16 2.17 -5.73 6.79
N ILE A 17 3.05 -6.53 7.40
CA ILE A 17 4.51 -6.54 7.08
C ILE A 17 5.13 -7.93 7.05
N ALA A 18 4.42 -8.93 7.55
CA ALA A 18 4.75 -10.35 7.51
C ALA A 18 3.68 -11.01 8.38
N SER A 19 2.40 -10.79 8.04
CA SER A 19 1.27 -11.28 8.85
C SER A 19 1.29 -10.80 10.32
N THR A 20 1.75 -9.57 10.56
CA THR A 20 1.77 -8.97 11.91
C THR A 20 0.55 -8.09 12.19
N GLY A 21 -0.29 -7.84 11.18
CA GLY A 21 -1.46 -6.99 11.30
C GLY A 21 -1.15 -5.50 11.47
N ARG A 22 0.09 -5.06 11.20
CA ARG A 22 0.52 -3.65 11.21
C ARG A 22 0.11 -2.95 9.90
N VAL A 23 0.75 -1.83 9.57
CA VAL A 23 0.49 -0.99 8.38
C VAL A 23 0.14 -1.82 7.15
N CYS A 24 -0.94 -1.48 6.46
CA CYS A 24 -1.42 -2.22 5.29
C CYS A 24 -0.40 -2.25 4.13
N GLY A 25 -0.21 -3.43 3.52
CA GLY A 25 0.71 -3.62 2.40
C GLY A 25 0.37 -2.76 1.17
N ALA A 26 -0.90 -2.40 0.97
CA ALA A 26 -1.30 -1.46 -0.07
C ALA A 26 -0.63 -0.09 0.11
N LEU A 27 -0.67 0.47 1.33
CA LEU A 27 -0.01 1.74 1.66
C LEU A 27 1.50 1.65 1.46
N VAL A 28 2.13 0.59 1.96
CA VAL A 28 3.58 0.36 1.81
C VAL A 28 3.96 0.30 0.34
N GLY A 29 3.22 -0.47 -0.47
CA GLY A 29 3.47 -0.61 -1.91
C GLY A 29 3.30 0.70 -2.69
N GLY A 30 2.24 1.47 -2.40
CA GLY A 30 2.01 2.76 -3.06
C GLY A 30 3.10 3.78 -2.75
N VAL A 31 3.52 3.87 -1.47
CA VAL A 31 4.64 4.74 -1.08
C VAL A 31 5.96 4.23 -1.70
N ALA A 32 6.18 2.92 -1.74
CA ALA A 32 7.35 2.33 -2.40
C ALA A 32 7.41 2.68 -3.89
N LEU A 33 6.28 2.74 -4.60
CA LEU A 33 6.24 3.18 -6.00
C LEU A 33 6.69 4.65 -6.13
N VAL A 34 6.16 5.54 -5.28
CA VAL A 34 6.60 6.95 -5.28
C VAL A 34 8.11 7.04 -5.02
N SER A 35 8.62 6.31 -4.02
CA SER A 35 10.06 6.26 -3.72
C SER A 35 10.88 5.70 -4.88
N SER A 36 10.36 4.72 -5.63
CA SER A 36 11.06 4.15 -6.80
C SER A 36 11.26 5.14 -7.94
N ILE A 37 10.42 6.20 -8.00
CA ILE A 37 10.50 7.24 -9.03
C ILE A 37 11.41 8.40 -8.57
N TYR A 38 11.32 8.79 -7.30
CA TYR A 38 11.89 10.05 -6.81
C TYR A 38 13.04 9.90 -5.80
N SER A 39 13.27 8.73 -5.23
CA SER A 39 14.38 8.53 -4.28
C SER A 39 15.72 8.33 -4.98
N ARG A 40 16.80 8.33 -4.19
CA ARG A 40 18.14 7.96 -4.68
C ARG A 40 18.24 6.44 -4.87
N GLY A 41 18.82 6.00 -5.97
CA GLY A 41 19.13 4.60 -6.25
C GLY A 41 20.49 4.16 -5.71
N ASN A 42 21.38 5.11 -5.38
CA ASN A 42 22.70 4.84 -4.82
C ASN A 42 23.19 6.00 -3.94
N LEU A 43 24.36 5.83 -3.32
CA LEU A 43 24.93 6.79 -2.36
C LEU A 43 25.39 8.12 -3.00
N ASN A 44 25.61 8.15 -4.32
CA ASN A 44 26.05 9.35 -5.03
C ASN A 44 24.89 10.20 -5.57
N GLU A 45 23.67 9.66 -5.54
CA GLU A 45 22.46 10.35 -5.97
C GLU A 45 21.79 11.08 -4.80
N LYS A 46 21.10 12.17 -5.15
CA LYS A 46 20.22 12.88 -4.23
C LYS A 46 18.78 12.62 -4.64
N GLU A 47 17.94 12.33 -3.66
CA GLU A 47 16.49 12.20 -3.87
C GLU A 47 15.85 13.53 -4.27
N ASP A 48 14.79 13.44 -5.06
CA ASP A 48 13.91 14.56 -5.37
C ASP A 48 12.95 14.80 -4.17
N PRO A 49 12.86 16.04 -3.63
CA PRO A 49 11.92 16.40 -2.58
C PRO A 49 10.44 16.07 -2.87
N LYS A 50 10.06 15.90 -4.14
CA LYS A 50 8.74 15.39 -4.54
C LYS A 50 8.41 14.07 -3.86
N MET A 51 9.39 13.21 -3.60
CA MET A 51 9.21 11.95 -2.87
C MET A 51 8.44 12.16 -1.57
N TRP A 52 8.88 13.10 -0.74
CA TRP A 52 8.28 13.38 0.56
C TRP A 52 6.88 13.97 0.44
N ARG A 53 6.69 14.95 -0.47
CA ARG A 53 5.38 15.60 -0.67
C ARG A 53 4.34 14.61 -1.19
N LEU A 54 4.69 13.84 -2.22
CA LEU A 54 3.78 12.88 -2.84
C LEU A 54 3.51 11.70 -1.91
N GLY A 55 4.54 11.17 -1.24
CA GLY A 55 4.39 10.11 -0.24
C GLY A 55 3.49 10.53 0.93
N TYR A 56 3.64 11.76 1.42
CA TYR A 56 2.75 12.31 2.45
C TYR A 56 1.30 12.42 1.95
N LYS A 57 1.09 13.02 0.77
CA LYS A 57 -0.24 13.17 0.18
C LYS A 57 -0.93 11.82 -0.01
N LEU A 58 -0.19 10.84 -0.52
CA LEU A 58 -0.70 9.49 -0.74
C LEU A 58 -1.07 8.81 0.58
N THR A 59 -0.25 8.98 1.62
CA THR A 59 -0.58 8.49 2.98
C THR A 59 -1.88 9.09 3.51
N LYS A 60 -2.12 10.40 3.31
CA LYS A 60 -3.38 11.05 3.72
C LYS A 60 -4.60 10.58 2.96
N ILE A 61 -4.45 10.26 1.68
CA ILE A 61 -5.53 9.62 0.92
C ILE A 61 -5.82 8.23 1.49
N PHE A 62 -4.79 7.43 1.78
CA PHE A 62 -4.99 6.10 2.36
C PHE A 62 -5.69 6.18 3.72
N GLU A 63 -5.26 7.08 4.60
CA GLU A 63 -5.93 7.34 5.89
C GLU A 63 -7.42 7.68 5.70
N THR A 64 -7.77 8.43 4.65
CA THR A 64 -9.16 8.78 4.33
C THR A 64 -9.94 7.57 3.85
N LEU A 65 -9.36 6.78 2.93
CA LEU A 65 -9.97 5.55 2.40
C LEU A 65 -10.22 4.51 3.51
N THR A 66 -9.35 4.46 4.52
CA THR A 66 -9.42 3.46 5.58
C THR A 66 -9.94 3.95 6.91
N GLN A 67 -10.31 5.24 7.02
CA GLN A 67 -10.94 5.81 8.21
C GLN A 67 -12.16 4.98 8.68
N PRO A 68 -13.09 4.55 7.80
CA PRO A 68 -14.24 3.74 8.22
C PRO A 68 -13.85 2.35 8.76
N TYR A 69 -12.62 1.89 8.50
CA TYR A 69 -12.13 0.56 8.85
C TYR A 69 -11.20 0.56 10.06
N GLY A 70 -11.11 1.67 10.79
CA GLY A 70 -10.40 1.74 12.07
C GLY A 70 -8.96 2.22 11.99
N GLY A 71 -8.46 2.59 10.80
CA GLY A 71 -7.12 3.14 10.63
C GLY A 71 -6.36 2.50 9.49
N ILE A 72 -5.02 2.60 9.53
CA ILE A 72 -4.14 2.13 8.45
C ILE A 72 -3.59 0.72 8.68
N ASN A 73 -3.84 0.11 9.84
CA ASN A 73 -3.32 -1.21 10.13
C ASN A 73 -4.17 -2.28 9.45
N CYS A 74 -3.50 -3.26 8.82
CA CYS A 74 -4.12 -4.36 8.12
C CYS A 74 -5.10 -5.15 9.01
N ARG A 75 -4.79 -5.35 10.29
CA ARG A 75 -5.69 -6.07 11.20
C ARG A 75 -7.03 -5.35 11.43
N GLU A 76 -7.02 -4.02 11.43
CA GLU A 76 -8.23 -3.19 11.62
C GLU A 76 -9.07 -3.27 10.35
N ILE A 77 -8.41 -3.09 9.21
CA ILE A 77 -9.04 -3.12 7.89
C ILE A 77 -9.63 -4.50 7.58
N ALA A 78 -8.82 -5.56 7.70
CA ALA A 78 -9.20 -6.93 7.36
C ALA A 78 -10.02 -7.62 8.46
N GLN A 79 -9.98 -7.11 9.71
CA GLN A 79 -10.56 -7.76 10.89
C GLN A 79 -10.02 -9.18 11.13
N VAL A 80 -8.71 -9.37 10.94
CA VAL A 80 -8.04 -10.67 11.09
C VAL A 80 -6.90 -10.56 12.09
N ASP A 81 -6.87 -11.47 13.06
CA ASP A 81 -5.63 -11.81 13.76
C ASP A 81 -4.83 -12.81 12.94
N TRP A 82 -3.86 -12.28 12.19
CA TRP A 82 -2.99 -13.07 11.30
C TRP A 82 -2.09 -14.08 12.01
N LYS A 83 -2.07 -14.10 13.35
CA LYS A 83 -1.38 -15.12 14.15
C LYS A 83 -2.27 -16.32 14.49
N SER A 84 -3.60 -16.19 14.36
CA SER A 84 -4.53 -17.30 14.50
C SER A 84 -4.65 -18.02 13.15
N LYS A 85 -4.41 -19.32 13.18
CA LYS A 85 -4.58 -20.18 12.00
C LYS A 85 -6.05 -20.20 11.57
N GLU A 86 -6.95 -20.29 12.54
CA GLU A 86 -8.40 -20.32 12.34
C GLU A 86 -8.89 -19.02 11.70
N ALA A 87 -8.50 -17.87 12.24
CA ALA A 87 -8.87 -16.57 11.68
C ALA A 87 -8.30 -16.35 10.27
N THR A 88 -7.06 -16.80 10.04
CA THR A 88 -6.43 -16.72 8.72
C THR A 88 -7.16 -17.61 7.71
N GLN A 89 -7.51 -18.84 8.09
CA GLN A 89 -8.26 -19.76 7.23
C GLN A 89 -9.66 -19.20 6.90
N GLU A 90 -10.38 -18.72 7.91
CA GLU A 90 -11.69 -18.07 7.76
C GLU A 90 -11.62 -16.91 6.77
N PHE A 91 -10.59 -16.06 6.83
CA PHE A 91 -10.43 -14.94 5.90
C PHE A 91 -10.33 -15.40 4.42
N TYR A 92 -9.69 -16.53 4.14
CA TYR A 92 -9.51 -17.02 2.78
C TYR A 92 -10.68 -17.87 2.28
N GLU A 93 -11.35 -18.60 3.17
CA GLU A 93 -12.38 -19.57 2.82
C GLU A 93 -13.80 -19.01 2.89
N ASN A 94 -14.06 -18.05 3.78
CA ASN A 94 -15.39 -17.44 3.93
C ASN A 94 -15.61 -16.36 2.84
N PRO A 95 -16.62 -16.50 1.96
CA PRO A 95 -16.97 -15.49 0.96
C PRO A 95 -17.40 -14.14 1.56
N GLU A 96 -17.91 -14.13 2.81
CA GLU A 96 -18.32 -12.93 3.53
C GLU A 96 -17.15 -12.25 4.28
N SER A 97 -15.93 -12.78 4.15
CA SER A 97 -14.76 -12.14 4.74
C SER A 97 -14.45 -10.80 4.08
N ARG A 98 -13.59 -10.00 4.72
CA ARG A 98 -13.13 -8.73 4.16
C ARG A 98 -12.11 -8.88 3.02
N ARG A 99 -11.95 -10.07 2.44
CA ARG A 99 -11.01 -10.29 1.33
C ARG A 99 -11.37 -9.46 0.10
N GLU A 100 -12.66 -9.36 -0.24
CA GLU A 100 -13.10 -8.52 -1.35
C GLU A 100 -12.81 -7.04 -1.08
N LEU A 101 -13.07 -6.58 0.15
CA LEU A 101 -12.70 -5.23 0.58
C LEU A 101 -11.19 -4.98 0.42
N CYS A 102 -10.33 -5.93 0.78
CA CYS A 102 -8.89 -5.79 0.58
C CYS A 102 -8.52 -5.61 -0.90
N VAL A 103 -9.17 -6.36 -1.81
CA VAL A 103 -8.95 -6.23 -3.26
C VAL A 103 -9.42 -4.87 -3.77
N GLN A 104 -10.62 -4.44 -3.36
CA GLN A 104 -11.18 -3.14 -3.71
C GLN A 104 -10.28 -1.99 -3.23
N LEU A 105 -9.84 -2.04 -1.97
CA LEU A 105 -8.95 -1.02 -1.39
C LEU A 105 -7.62 -0.90 -2.14
N VAL A 106 -7.05 -2.03 -2.62
CA VAL A 106 -5.85 -1.99 -3.47
C VAL A 106 -6.14 -1.25 -4.78
N GLY A 107 -7.28 -1.53 -5.42
CA GLY A 107 -7.71 -0.86 -6.64
C GLY A 107 -7.94 0.64 -6.46
N ASP A 108 -8.72 1.03 -5.45
CA ASP A 108 -9.03 2.42 -5.14
C ASP A 108 -7.76 3.22 -4.82
N PHE A 109 -6.84 2.62 -4.07
CA PHE A 109 -5.58 3.26 -3.74
C PHE A 109 -4.64 3.37 -4.95
N ALA A 110 -4.59 2.34 -5.80
CA ALA A 110 -3.83 2.39 -7.05
C ALA A 110 -4.37 3.46 -8.01
N TYR A 111 -5.69 3.61 -8.09
CA TYR A 111 -6.33 4.69 -8.85
C TYR A 111 -5.92 6.07 -8.33
N ALA A 112 -6.01 6.28 -7.01
CA ALA A 112 -5.61 7.54 -6.40
C ALA A 112 -4.12 7.86 -6.59
N LEU A 113 -3.26 6.83 -6.59
CA LEU A 113 -1.85 6.96 -6.91
C LEU A 113 -1.64 7.42 -8.36
N GLY A 114 -2.32 6.80 -9.32
CA GLY A 114 -2.30 7.21 -10.73
C GLY A 114 -2.69 8.68 -10.90
N GLU A 115 -3.81 9.09 -10.31
CA GLU A 115 -4.29 10.48 -10.32
C GLU A 115 -3.27 11.49 -9.75
N ILE A 116 -2.51 11.10 -8.72
CA ILE A 116 -1.46 11.95 -8.17
C ILE A 116 -0.30 12.07 -9.15
N LEU A 117 0.14 10.96 -9.74
CA LEU A 117 1.28 10.92 -10.65
C LEU A 117 0.97 11.67 -11.95
N ASP A 118 -0.24 11.53 -12.50
CA ASP A 118 -0.66 12.26 -13.70
C ASP A 118 -0.68 13.77 -13.45
N LYS A 119 -1.25 14.21 -12.32
CA LYS A 119 -1.24 15.64 -11.92
C LYS A 119 0.17 16.17 -11.66
N GLU A 120 1.10 15.32 -11.25
CA GLU A 120 2.49 15.72 -11.08
C GLU A 120 3.20 15.83 -12.45
N ALA A 121 2.99 14.87 -13.35
CA ALA A 121 3.54 14.90 -14.69
C ALA A 121 3.02 16.10 -15.51
N GLU A 122 1.80 16.57 -15.27
CA GLU A 122 1.28 17.80 -15.86
C GLU A 122 1.96 19.07 -15.33
N ARG A 123 2.43 19.09 -14.08
CA ARG A 123 3.15 20.23 -13.49
C ARG A 123 4.59 20.34 -13.98
N ASP A 124 5.16 19.23 -14.43
CA ASP A 124 6.52 19.15 -14.97
C ASP A 124 6.60 19.52 -16.46
N LYS A 125 5.45 19.73 -17.12
CA LYS A 125 5.36 20.28 -18.48
C LYS A 125 5.41 21.81 -18.45
#